data_AF-A0A2H4S8I9-F1
#
_entry.id   AF-A0A2H4S8I9-F1
#
_cell.length_a   1.000
_cell.length_b   1.000
_cell.length_c   1.000
_cell.angle_alpha   90.00
_cell.angle_beta   90.00
_cell.angle_gamma   90.00
#
_symmetry.space_group_name_H-M   'P 1'
#
loop_
_entity.id
_entity.type
_entity.pdbx_description
1 polymer ?
#
loop_
_entity_poly.entity_id
_entity_poly.type
_entity_poly.pdbx_seq_one_letter_code
_entity_poly.pdbx_strand_id
1 'polypeptide(L)'
;MSEHIASPRITAPNLDAFVNKHVSIVGKVTQLRGDQATIDADGTVTILLNREAHLTNGNAALFIGKVNPDLSIKALSSRDVGANVDMGLCSQVAEVTQRYKALFGGADN
;
A
#
# COMPACT_ATOMS: atom_id res chain seq x y z
N MET A 1 4.30 23.74 10.21
CA MET A 1 3.23 23.05 9.46
C MET A 1 3.77 21.70 9.06
N SER A 2 3.36 20.63 9.73
CA SER A 2 3.71 19.28 9.28
C SER A 2 2.94 19.03 8.00
N GLU A 3 3.64 19.05 6.87
CA GLU A 3 3.10 18.71 5.57
C GLU A 3 2.57 17.28 5.68
N HIS A 4 1.27 17.13 5.94
CA HIS A 4 0.63 15.82 5.91
C HIS A 4 0.72 15.34 4.47
N ILE A 5 1.74 14.53 4.17
CA ILE A 5 1.83 13.81 2.90
C ILE A 5 0.61 12.88 2.89
N ALA A 6 -0.46 13.35 2.26
CA ALA A 6 -1.67 12.57 2.06
C ALA A 6 -1.25 11.32 1.28
N SER A 7 -1.24 10.18 1.97
CA SER A 7 -0.85 8.88 1.43
C SER A 7 -2.13 8.08 1.24
N PRO A 8 -2.94 8.38 0.20
CA PRO A 8 -4.24 7.78 -0.01
C PRO A 8 -4.13 6.26 0.01
N ARG A 9 -5.10 5.62 0.64
CA ARG A 9 -5.19 4.16 0.65
C ARG A 9 -5.66 3.70 -0.73
N ILE A 10 -4.89 2.83 -1.37
CA ILE A 10 -5.19 2.29 -2.70
C ILE A 10 -5.09 0.76 -2.72
N THR A 11 -5.59 0.18 -3.80
CA THR A 11 -5.48 -1.23 -4.18
C THR A 11 -4.66 -1.36 -5.47
N ALA A 12 -4.23 -2.57 -5.80
CA ALA A 12 -3.44 -2.87 -7.01
C ALA A 12 -4.00 -2.25 -8.32
N PRO A 13 -5.31 -2.36 -8.65
CA PRO A 13 -5.84 -1.81 -9.90
C PRO A 13 -5.76 -0.28 -10.01
N ASN A 14 -5.58 0.42 -8.89
CA ASN A 14 -5.49 1.88 -8.87
C ASN A 14 -4.06 2.40 -9.05
N LEU A 15 -3.04 1.54 -9.10
CA LEU A 15 -1.63 1.97 -9.11
C LEU A 15 -1.29 2.96 -10.23
N ASP A 16 -1.83 2.72 -11.43
CA ASP A 16 -1.58 3.54 -12.62
C ASP A 16 -1.98 5.02 -12.41
N ALA A 17 -3.09 5.28 -11.72
CA ALA A 17 -3.57 6.63 -11.42
C ALA A 17 -2.71 7.37 -10.36
N PHE A 18 -1.85 6.65 -9.65
CA PHE A 18 -0.99 7.16 -8.58
C PHE A 18 0.50 7.03 -8.88
N VAL A 19 0.89 6.79 -10.14
CA VAL A 19 2.29 6.84 -10.57
C VAL A 19 2.93 8.17 -10.14
N ASN A 20 4.14 8.08 -9.58
CA ASN A 20 4.89 9.18 -8.97
C ASN A 20 4.26 9.85 -7.74
N LYS A 21 3.21 9.27 -7.15
CA LYS A 21 2.59 9.76 -5.90
C LYS A 21 2.89 8.84 -4.72
N HIS A 22 2.78 9.39 -3.51
CA HIS A 22 2.85 8.64 -2.27
C HIS A 22 1.49 7.99 -2.01
N VAL A 23 1.50 6.71 -1.62
CA VAL A 23 0.30 5.90 -1.41
C VAL A 23 0.49 4.97 -0.23
N SER A 24 -0.63 4.53 0.33
CA SER A 24 -0.67 3.46 1.33
C SER A 24 -1.40 2.25 0.75
N ILE A 25 -0.81 1.07 0.82
CA ILE A 25 -1.44 -0.18 0.35
C ILE A 25 -1.34 -1.25 1.43
N VAL A 26 -2.40 -2.02 1.61
CA VAL A 26 -2.38 -3.21 2.46
C VAL A 26 -2.46 -4.42 1.56
N GLY A 27 -1.50 -5.32 1.69
CA GLY A 27 -1.44 -6.54 0.89
C GLY A 27 -0.99 -7.73 1.72
N LYS A 28 -1.43 -8.91 1.33
CA LYS A 28 -0.91 -10.17 1.88
C LYS A 28 0.42 -10.47 1.23
N VAL A 29 1.47 -10.63 2.03
CA VAL A 29 2.79 -11.01 1.52
C VAL A 29 2.71 -12.45 1.00
N THR A 30 2.96 -12.62 -0.30
CA THR A 30 2.98 -13.93 -0.97
C THR A 30 4.39 -14.43 -1.20
N GLN A 31 5.34 -13.51 -1.39
CA GLN A 31 6.74 -13.84 -1.58
C GLN A 31 7.67 -12.75 -1.03
N LEU A 32 8.81 -13.15 -0.48
CA LEU A 32 9.91 -12.27 -0.08
C LEU A 32 11.20 -12.73 -0.77
N ARG A 33 11.86 -11.82 -1.49
CA ARG A 33 13.12 -12.04 -2.21
C ARG A 33 14.09 -10.90 -1.92
N GLY A 34 14.89 -11.05 -0.87
CA GLY A 34 15.86 -10.02 -0.46
C GLY A 34 15.17 -8.68 -0.22
N ASP A 35 15.46 -7.70 -1.05
CA ASP A 35 14.92 -6.33 -0.95
C ASP A 35 13.60 -6.15 -1.73
N GLN A 36 12.94 -7.22 -2.16
CA GLN A 36 11.65 -7.17 -2.84
C GLN A 36 10.62 -8.08 -2.14
N ALA A 37 9.41 -7.56 -1.95
CA ALA A 37 8.23 -8.33 -1.58
C ALA A 37 7.23 -8.37 -2.73
N THR A 38 6.61 -9.51 -2.91
CA THR A 38 5.39 -9.63 -3.71
C THR A 38 4.21 -9.71 -2.74
N ILE A 39 3.23 -8.85 -2.97
CA ILE A 39 2.01 -8.79 -2.16
C ILE A 39 0.78 -8.96 -3.05
N ASP A 40 -0.28 -9.47 -2.45
CA ASP A 40 -1.61 -9.56 -3.06
C ASP A 40 -2.55 -8.54 -2.39
N ALA A 41 -3.03 -7.57 -3.18
CA ALA A 41 -3.88 -6.45 -2.77
C ALA A 41 -4.96 -6.17 -3.84
N ASP A 42 -5.82 -7.16 -4.09
CA ASP A 42 -6.71 -7.27 -5.27
C ASP A 42 -5.96 -7.39 -6.60
N GLY A 43 -4.78 -8.02 -6.54
CA GLY A 43 -3.83 -8.07 -7.63
C GLY A 43 -2.41 -8.15 -7.09
N THR A 44 -1.53 -8.73 -7.90
CA THR A 44 -0.12 -8.89 -7.54
C THR A 44 0.63 -7.58 -7.71
N VAL A 45 1.27 -7.12 -6.64
CA VAL A 45 2.08 -5.89 -6.63
C VAL A 45 3.47 -6.20 -6.11
N THR A 46 4.48 -5.64 -6.78
CA THR A 46 5.87 -5.73 -6.35
C THR A 46 6.22 -4.51 -5.50
N ILE A 47 6.69 -4.76 -4.29
CA ILE A 47 7.17 -3.75 -3.35
C ILE A 47 8.68 -3.86 -3.25
N LEU A 48 9.38 -2.76 -3.48
CA LEU A 48 10.78 -2.61 -3.15
C LEU A 48 10.88 -2.25 -1.67
N LEU A 49 11.43 -3.15 -0.87
CA LEU A 49 11.59 -3.01 0.57
C LEU A 49 12.83 -2.21 0.93
N ASN A 50 12.80 -1.58 2.10
CA ASN A 50 14.00 -1.09 2.76
C ASN A 50 14.53 -2.18 3.71
N ARG A 51 15.82 -2.09 4.09
CA ARG A 51 16.52 -3.08 4.94
C ARG A 51 15.88 -3.33 6.31
N GLU A 52 14.93 -2.51 6.74
CA GLU A 52 14.25 -2.58 8.04
C GLU A 52 12.87 -3.29 7.95
N ALA A 53 12.55 -3.92 6.82
CA ALA A 53 11.28 -4.60 6.63
C ALA A 53 11.26 -5.98 7.33
N HIS A 54 10.68 -6.03 8.53
CA HIS A 54 10.36 -7.28 9.22
C HIS A 54 8.98 -7.77 8.77
N LEU A 55 8.96 -8.53 7.68
CA LEU A 55 7.72 -9.06 7.09
C LEU A 55 7.70 -10.58 7.16
N THR A 56 6.54 -11.13 7.46
CA THR A 56 6.33 -12.58 7.47
C THR A 56 5.55 -13.01 6.23
N ASN A 57 6.04 -14.02 5.52
CA ASN A 57 5.31 -14.55 4.37
C ASN A 57 3.97 -15.14 4.82
N GLY A 58 2.89 -14.80 4.12
CA GLY A 58 1.52 -15.18 4.47
C GLY A 58 0.80 -14.19 5.39
N ASN A 59 1.50 -13.24 6.03
CA ASN A 59 0.87 -12.18 6.81
C ASN A 59 0.42 -11.03 5.90
N ALA A 60 -0.56 -10.26 6.39
CA ALA A 60 -0.87 -8.98 5.79
C ALA A 60 0.10 -7.91 6.31
N ALA A 61 0.51 -7.01 5.43
CA ALA A 61 1.36 -5.89 5.77
C ALA A 61 0.84 -4.60 5.13
N LEU A 62 0.99 -3.50 5.86
CA LEU A 62 0.75 -2.15 5.39
C LEU A 62 2.06 -1.58 4.87
N PHE A 63 2.02 -1.09 3.63
CA PHE A 63 3.13 -0.43 2.96
C PHE A 63 2.76 1.02 2.69
N ILE A 64 3.65 1.93 3.03
CA ILE A 64 3.55 3.34 2.67
C ILE A 64 4.75 3.66 1.81
N GLY A 65 4.53 4.16 0.61
CA GLY A 65 5.60 4.29 -0.37
C GLY A 65 5.23 5.13 -1.57
N LYS A 66 6.19 5.28 -2.49
CA LYS A 66 5.98 5.97 -3.75
C LYS A 66 5.80 4.96 -4.88
N VAL A 67 4.78 5.16 -5.72
CA VAL A 67 4.59 4.35 -6.93
C VAL A 67 5.59 4.80 -8.00
N ASN A 68 6.32 3.83 -8.55
CA ASN A 68 7.27 4.02 -9.63
C ASN A 68 6.57 3.91 -11.00
N PRO A 69 7.18 4.41 -12.09
CA PRO A 69 6.64 4.28 -13.45
C PRO A 69 6.48 2.83 -13.93
N ASP A 70 7.20 1.88 -13.34
CA ASP A 70 7.09 0.44 -13.62
C ASP A 70 5.99 -0.26 -12.80
N LEU A 71 5.13 0.53 -12.12
CA LEU A 71 4.06 0.08 -11.21
C LEU A 71 4.56 -0.64 -9.94
N SER A 72 5.88 -0.69 -9.70
CA SER A 72 6.40 -1.09 -8.40
C SER A 72 6.19 0.01 -7.36
N ILE A 73 6.15 -0.36 -6.08
CA ILE A 73 6.10 0.62 -4.99
C ILE A 73 7.41 0.58 -4.25
N LYS A 74 8.09 1.72 -4.16
CA LYS A 74 9.22 1.89 -3.25
C LYS A 74 8.70 2.17 -1.85
N ALA A 75 8.78 1.20 -0.96
CA ALA A 75 8.36 1.36 0.42
C ALA A 75 9.24 2.41 1.12
N LEU A 76 8.60 3.38 1.76
CA LEU A 76 9.22 4.27 2.74
C LEU A 76 9.12 3.63 4.12
N SER A 77 7.96 3.06 4.44
CA SER A 77 7.74 2.27 5.64
C SER A 77 6.89 1.03 5.33
N SER A 78 7.12 0.00 6.12
CA SER A 78 6.38 -1.26 6.06
C SER A 78 6.03 -1.69 7.47
N ARG A 79 4.81 -2.17 7.69
CA ARG A 79 4.35 -2.66 8.98
C ARG A 79 3.62 -3.98 8.79
N ASP A 80 4.12 -5.03 9.42
CA ASP A 80 3.41 -6.31 9.53
C ASP A 80 2.15 -6.11 10.41
N VAL A 81 1.00 -6.52 9.87
CA VAL A 81 -0.31 -6.42 10.53
C VAL A 81 -0.71 -7.76 11.16
N GLY A 82 -0.02 -8.84 10.79
CA GLY A 82 -0.24 -10.19 11.31
C GLY A 82 -0.97 -11.12 10.34
N ALA A 83 -1.22 -12.34 10.82
CA ALA A 83 -1.94 -13.38 10.10
C ALA A 83 -3.46 -13.18 10.19
N ASN A 84 -4.20 -13.78 9.25
CA ASN A 84 -5.66 -13.83 9.22
C ASN A 84 -6.36 -12.46 9.15
N VAL A 85 -5.70 -11.45 8.59
CA VAL A 85 -6.34 -10.17 8.28
C VAL A 85 -7.28 -10.36 7.10
N ASP A 86 -8.51 -9.87 7.24
CA ASP A 86 -9.49 -9.86 6.16
C ASP A 86 -9.10 -8.80 5.12
N MET A 87 -8.50 -9.29 4.02
CA MET A 87 -8.08 -8.47 2.90
C MET A 87 -9.28 -7.86 2.17
N GLY A 88 -10.43 -8.54 2.13
CA GLY A 88 -11.65 -8.03 1.50
C GLY A 88 -12.18 -6.80 2.24
N LEU A 89 -12.15 -6.81 3.57
CA LEU A 89 -12.49 -5.65 4.37
C LEU A 89 -11.49 -4.50 4.15
N CYS A 90 -10.21 -4.79 4.05
CA CYS A 90 -9.18 -3.79 3.76
C CYS A 90 -9.40 -3.09 2.41
N SER A 91 -9.80 -3.85 1.39
CA SER A 91 -10.14 -3.33 0.07
C SER A 91 -11.39 -2.47 0.09
N GLN A 92 -12.45 -2.89 0.79
CA GLN A 92 -13.66 -2.07 0.95
C GLN A 92 -13.37 -0.74 1.66
N VAL A 93 -12.53 -0.76 2.69
CA VAL A 93 -12.10 0.48 3.37
C VAL A 93 -11.31 1.38 2.43
N ALA A 94 -10.45 0.82 1.58
CA ALA A 94 -9.72 1.59 0.56
C ALA A 94 -10.69 2.26 -0.42
N GLU A 95 -11.69 1.52 -0.91
CA GLU A 95 -12.70 2.03 -1.82
C GLU A 95 -13.54 3.14 -1.18
N VAL A 96 -14.02 2.95 0.05
CA VAL A 96 -14.76 3.97 0.80
C VAL A 96 -13.90 5.21 1.04
N THR A 97 -12.62 5.04 1.38
CA THR A 97 -11.68 6.15 1.56
C THR A 97 -11.50 6.95 0.27
N GLN A 98 -11.42 6.26 -0.88
CA GLN A 98 -11.34 6.91 -2.19
C GLN A 98 -12.66 7.56 -2.61
N ARG A 99 -13.81 7.00 -2.21
CA ARG A 99 -15.14 7.54 -2.49
C ARG A 99 -15.45 8.78 -1.66
N TYR A 100 -14.99 8.83 -0.41
CA TYR A 100 -15.25 9.93 0.53
C TYR A 100 -13.98 10.74 0.84
N LYS A 101 -13.30 11.24 -0.20
CA LYS A 101 -12.06 12.03 -0.07
C LYS A 101 -12.19 13.20 0.92
N ALA A 102 -13.34 13.89 0.93
CA ALA A 102 -13.62 15.01 1.82
C ALA A 102 -13.55 14.65 3.31
N LEU A 103 -13.82 13.39 3.68
CA LEU A 103 -13.77 12.94 5.08
C LEU A 103 -12.37 12.45 5.48
N PHE A 104 -11.56 11.99 4.52
CA PHE A 104 -10.29 11.31 4.77
C PHE A 104 -9.06 12.10 4.29
N GLY A 105 -9.20 13.42 4.10
CA GLY A 105 -8.09 14.32 3.83
C GLY A 105 -7.65 14.43 2.37
N GLY A 106 -8.52 14.07 1.42
CA GLY A 106 -8.36 14.56 0.06
C GLY A 106 -8.72 16.04 0.05
N ALA A 107 -7.72 16.91 -0.03
CA ALA A 107 -7.93 18.33 -0.21
C ALA A 107 -8.91 18.56 -1.37
N ASP A 108 -10.01 19.22 -1.06
CA ASP A 108 -10.93 19.76 -2.05
C ASP A 108 -10.11 20.63 -3.02
N ASN A 109 -10.28 20.39 -4.33
CA ASN A 109 -9.91 21.35 -5.35
C ASN A 109 -11.17 21.79 -6.07
#